data_AF-A0A4R6K7R4-F1
#
_entry.id   AF-A0A4R6K7R4-F1
#
_cell.length_a   1.000
_cell.length_b   1.000
_cell.length_c   1.000
_cell.angle_alpha   90.00
_cell.angle_beta   90.00
_cell.angle_gamma   90.00
#
_symmetry.space_group_name_H-M   'P 1'
#
loop_
_entity.id
_entity.type
_entity.pdbx_description
1 polymer ?
#
loop_
_entity_poly.entity_id
_entity_poly.type
_entity_poly.pdbx_seq_one_letter_code
_entity_poly.pdbx_strand_id
1 'polypeptide(L)' 'MHTIELDDDQLRVLRSALGSYLQAFGHNEADLLRAAKTLLLQLPEPADSAA' A
#
# COMPACT_ATOMS: atom_id res chain seq x y z
N MET A 1 -10.23 -15.26 4.12
CA MET A 1 -8.89 -14.68 3.93
C MET A 1 -8.51 -14.95 2.49
N HIS A 2 -8.24 -13.92 1.70
CA HIS A 2 -7.87 -14.06 0.29
C HIS A 2 -6.39 -13.69 0.17
N THR A 3 -5.61 -14.57 -0.46
CA THR A 3 -4.20 -14.32 -0.77
C THR A 3 -4.11 -13.86 -2.21
N ILE A 4 -3.38 -12.77 -2.44
CA ILE A 4 -3.06 -12.26 -3.77
C ILE A 4 -1.55 -12.33 -3.89
N GLU A 5 -1.06 -13.02 -4.92
CA GLU A 5 0.37 -13.02 -5.26
C GLU A 5 0.66 -11.80 -6.13
N LEU A 6 1.73 -11.09 -5.80
CA LEU A 6 2.17 -9.90 -6.51
C LEU A 6 3.64 -10.09 -6.87
N ASP A 7 3.99 -9.79 -8.13
CA ASP A 7 5.39 -9.57 -8.51
C ASP A 7 5.86 -8.17 -8.07
N ASP A 8 7.17 -7.91 -8.21
CA ASP A 8 7.78 -6.65 -7.78
C ASP A 8 7.19 -5.42 -8.48
N ASP A 9 6.84 -5.55 -9.76
CA ASP A 9 6.26 -4.47 -10.55
C ASP A 9 4.82 -4.18 -10.10
N GLN A 10 4.03 -5.23 -9.86
CA GLN A 10 2.67 -5.13 -9.33
C GLN A 10 2.67 -4.55 -7.91
N LEU A 11 3.61 -4.99 -7.05
CA LEU A 11 3.79 -4.46 -5.70
C LEU A 11 4.15 -2.96 -5.74
N ARG A 12 5.04 -2.57 -6.66
CA ARG A 12 5.43 -1.17 -6.85
C ARG A 12 4.25 -0.31 -7.30
N VAL A 13 3.45 -0.79 -8.24
CA VAL A 13 2.22 -0.10 -8.69
C VAL A 13 1.23 0.03 -7.53
N LEU A 14 1.02 -1.04 -6.75
CA LEU A 14 0.11 -1.03 -5.61
C LEU A 14 0.55 -0.02 -4.54
N ARG A 15 1.83 -0.03 -4.14
CA ARG A 15 2.38 0.94 -3.18
C ARG A 15 2.22 2.38 -3.69
N SER A 16 2.47 2.62 -4.98
CA SER A 16 2.32 3.93 -5.59
C SER A 16 0.86 4.41 -5.55
N ALA A 17 -0.08 3.56 -5.98
CA ALA A 17 -1.51 3.87 -5.97
C ALA A 17 -2.02 4.15 -4.55
N LEU A 18 -1.63 3.34 -3.56
CA LEU A 18 -2.02 3.52 -2.17
C LEU A 18 -1.40 4.80 -1.57
N GLY A 19 -0.15 5.10 -1.91
CA GLY A 19 0.52 6.34 -1.52
C GLY A 19 -0.16 7.59 -2.09
N SER A 20 -0.48 7.59 -3.39
CA SER A 20 -1.21 8.68 -4.04
C SER A 20 -2.62 8.85 -3.48
N TYR A 21 -3.31 7.73 -3.21
CA TYR A 21 -4.59 7.75 -2.53
C TYR A 21 -4.47 8.42 -1.16
N LEU A 22 -3.56 7.98 -0.29
CA LEU A 22 -3.36 8.55 1.04
C LEU A 22 -3.03 10.06 1.03
N GLN A 23 -2.33 10.55 0.01
CA GLN A 23 -1.99 11.98 -0.13
C GLN A 23 -3.19 12.85 -0.55
N ALA A 24 -4.19 12.27 -1.21
CA ALA A 24 -5.37 12.99 -1.69
C ALA A 24 -6.48 13.12 -0.63
N PHE A 25 -6.35 12.47 0.54
CA PHE A 25 -7.39 12.45 1.56
C PHE A 25 -7.34 13.67 2.50
N GLY A 26 -8.53 14.22 2.75
CA GLY A 26 -8.78 15.18 3.83
C GLY A 26 -9.22 14.50 5.14
N HIS A 27 -9.56 15.29 6.16
CA HIS A 27 -9.88 14.79 7.52
C HIS A 27 -11.12 13.86 7.62
N ASN A 28 -11.99 13.78 6.62
CA ASN A 28 -13.29 13.10 6.73
C ASN A 28 -13.23 11.57 6.74
N GLU A 29 -12.16 10.94 6.27
CA GLU A 29 -12.00 9.47 6.36
C GLU A 29 -10.73 9.09 7.14
N ALA A 30 -10.57 9.64 8.34
CA ALA A 30 -9.42 9.37 9.20
C ALA A 30 -9.21 7.88 9.49
N ASP A 31 -10.29 7.09 9.59
CA ASP A 31 -10.19 5.65 9.87
C ASP A 31 -9.76 4.84 8.64
N LEU A 32 -10.22 5.23 7.45
CA LEU A 32 -9.77 4.63 6.20
C LEU A 32 -8.30 4.97 5.94
N LEU A 33 -7.90 6.22 6.21
CA LEU A 33 -6.52 6.67 6.13
C LEU A 33 -5.61 5.86 7.07
N ARG A 34 -6.05 5.61 8.31
CA ARG A 34 -5.31 4.77 9.28
C ARG A 34 -5.18 3.34 8.79
N ALA A 35 -6.27 2.73 8.35
CA ALA A 35 -6.26 1.36 7.83
C ALA A 35 -5.33 1.22 6.61
N ALA A 36 -5.42 2.14 5.65
CA ALA A 36 -4.57 2.16 4.46
C ALA A 36 -3.08 2.39 4.81
N LYS A 37 -2.76 3.26 5.78
CA LYS A 37 -1.38 3.43 6.27
C LYS A 37 -0.83 2.16 6.90
N THR A 38 -1.63 1.46 7.71
CA THR A 38 -1.24 0.18 8.30
C THR A 38 -0.97 -0.86 7.22
N LEU A 39 -1.82 -0.96 6.21
CA LEU A 39 -1.61 -1.88 5.09
C LEU A 39 -0.33 -1.54 4.31
N LEU A 40 -0.04 -0.25 4.08
CA LEU A 40 1.18 0.18 3.40
C LEU A 40 2.46 -0.20 4.16
N LEU A 41 2.42 -0.18 5.51
CA LEU A 41 3.54 -0.62 6.36
C LEU A 41 3.74 -2.13 6.37
N GLN A 42 2.71 -2.91 6.04
CA GLN A 42 2.81 -4.37 5.93
C GLN A 42 3.31 -4.84 4.56
N LEU A 43 3.29 -3.96 3.54
CA LEU A 43 3.83 -4.27 2.23
C LEU A 43 5.36 -4.21 2.26
N PRO A 44 6.06 -5.24 1.75
CA PRO A 44 7.51 -5.19 1.64
C PRO A 44 7.96 -4.05 0.72
N GLU A 45 9.18 -3.56 0.94
CA GLU A 45 9.79 -2.69 -0.06
C GLU A 45 10.06 -3.51 -1.33
N PRO A 46 9.77 -2.97 -2.53
CA PRO A 46 10.04 -3.68 -3.77
C PRO A 46 11.54 -3.92 -3.98
N ALA A 47 12.42 -3.21 -3.26
CA ALA A 47 13.85 -3.50 -3.26
C ALA A 47 14.24 -4.69 -2.36
N ASP A 48 13.43 -5.03 -1.35
CA ASP A 48 13.69 -6.16 -0.43
C ASP A 48 13.18 -7.50 -0.97
N SER A 49 12.39 -7.50 -2.04
CA SER A 49 11.84 -8.73 -2.63
C SER A 49 12.79 -9.40 -3.65
N ALA A 50 13.92 -8.74 -3.95
CA ALA A 50 14.93 -9.21 -4.91
C ALA A 50 16.19 -9.85 -4.26
N ALA A 51 16.13 -10.23 -2.97
CA ALA A 51 17.25 -10.83 -2.24
C ALA A 51 17.04 -12.33 -1.94
#